data_AF-A0A2V6MU04-F1
#
_entry.id   AF-A0A2V6MU04-F1
#
_cell.length_a   1.000
_cell.length_b   1.000
_cell.length_c   1.000
_cell.angle_alpha   90.00
_cell.angle_beta   90.00
_cell.angle_gamma   90.00
#
_symmetry.space_group_name_H-M   'P 1'
#
loop_
_entity.id
_entity.type
_entity.pdbx_description
1 polymer ?
#
loop_
_entity_poly.entity_id
_entity_poly.type
_entity_poly.pdbx_seq_one_letter_code
_entity_poly.pdbx_strand_id
1 'polypeptide(L)'
;MRIYRAFSAIRAISANGANLSQMDAFYNFIDPWLGLGSQPKDLTFLQISLRGIIVFLATLAMIRIGHKRSLARKTAFDAVLIVILASVLSRAINGSSAFFATIGGSVVIVLVHRLFAFIAYHSHWFGCLLKGRPEVIVENGNLILATMRRNHISEHDLEEDLRLDAEMEDVSKVKVARVERSGDISFIKKE
;
A
#
# COMPACT_ATOMS: atom_id res chain seq x y z
N MET A 1 -29.87 19.12 36.61
CA MET A 1 -28.66 19.17 37.48
C MET A 1 -27.83 17.87 37.53
N ARG A 2 -28.24 16.76 36.89
CA ARG A 2 -27.49 15.47 36.89
C ARG A 2 -26.44 15.32 35.78
N ILE A 3 -26.54 16.08 34.67
CA ILE A 3 -25.64 15.95 33.51
C ILE A 3 -24.27 16.63 33.75
N TYR A 4 -24.23 17.73 34.53
CA TYR A 4 -22.97 18.41 34.88
C TYR A 4 -22.03 17.56 35.76
N ARG A 5 -22.58 16.64 36.58
CA ARG A 5 -21.78 15.74 37.43
C ARG A 5 -21.10 14.62 36.66
N ALA A 6 -21.65 14.21 35.51
CA ALA A 6 -21.01 13.22 34.64
C ALA A 6 -19.77 13.82 33.94
N PHE A 7 -19.83 15.10 33.57
CA PHE A 7 -18.71 15.79 32.95
C PHE A 7 -17.57 16.10 33.95
N SER A 8 -17.88 16.38 35.23
CA SER A 8 -16.85 16.53 36.27
C SER A 8 -16.16 15.21 36.62
N ALA A 9 -16.86 14.08 36.51
CA ALA A 9 -16.27 12.76 36.74
C ALA A 9 -15.28 12.35 35.63
N ILE A 10 -15.53 12.76 34.37
CA ILE A 10 -14.59 12.55 33.26
C ILE A 10 -13.35 13.44 33.40
N ARG A 11 -13.48 14.66 33.95
CA ARG A 11 -12.33 15.52 34.28
C ARG A 11 -11.54 15.02 35.50
N ALA A 12 -12.15 14.26 36.40
CA ALA A 12 -11.49 13.65 37.55
C ALA A 12 -10.73 12.35 37.20
N ILE A 13 -11.05 11.71 36.08
CA ILE A 13 -10.22 10.64 35.46
C ILE A 13 -9.04 11.27 34.66
N SER A 14 -8.83 12.58 34.78
CA SER A 14 -7.64 13.32 34.31
C SER A 14 -6.79 13.78 35.51
N ALA A 15 -6.63 12.92 36.52
CA ALA A 15 -5.72 13.16 37.64
C ALA A 15 -4.90 11.90 37.92
N ASN A 16 -4.12 11.48 36.92
CA ASN A 16 -3.03 10.54 37.14
C ASN A 16 -1.73 11.29 36.86
N GLY A 17 -1.30 12.12 37.82
CA GLY A 17 -0.12 12.99 37.69
C GLY A 17 1.18 12.25 37.36
N ALA A 18 1.23 10.94 37.59
CA ALA A 18 2.33 10.07 37.17
C ALA A 18 2.35 9.77 35.65
N ASN A 19 1.19 9.73 34.97
CA ASN A 19 1.14 9.51 33.52
C ASN A 19 1.47 10.78 32.73
N LEU A 20 1.07 11.96 33.23
CA LEU A 20 1.43 13.25 32.62
C LEU A 20 2.94 13.48 32.72
N SER A 21 3.55 13.27 33.89
CA SER A 21 4.99 13.43 34.05
C SER A 21 5.82 12.42 33.24
N GLN A 22 5.35 11.18 33.10
CA GLN A 22 6.02 10.16 32.27
C GLN A 22 5.92 10.47 30.78
N MET A 23 4.75 10.91 30.30
CA MET A 23 4.59 11.37 28.92
C MET A 23 5.49 12.57 28.65
N ASP A 24 5.45 13.59 29.52
CA ASP A 24 6.27 14.79 29.39
C ASP A 24 7.78 14.45 29.43
N ALA A 25 8.21 13.54 30.29
CA ALA A 25 9.59 13.07 30.34
C ALA A 25 10.02 12.37 29.05
N PHE A 26 9.16 11.53 28.46
CA PHE A 26 9.43 10.86 27.18
C PHE A 26 9.48 11.86 26.01
N TYR A 27 8.54 12.79 25.95
CA TYR A 27 8.53 13.84 24.93
C TYR A 27 9.78 14.71 25.03
N ASN A 28 10.14 15.17 26.23
CA ASN A 28 11.33 16.00 26.45
C ASN A 28 12.64 15.26 26.14
N PHE A 29 12.66 13.93 26.27
CA PHE A 29 13.83 13.12 25.90
C PHE A 29 13.99 12.98 24.37
N ILE A 30 12.88 12.84 23.63
CA ILE A 30 12.91 12.54 22.19
C ILE A 30 12.85 13.79 21.31
N ASP A 31 12.18 14.84 21.76
CA ASP A 31 11.97 16.08 21.01
C ASP A 31 13.28 16.73 20.51
N PRO A 32 14.40 16.76 21.27
CA PRO A 32 15.67 17.30 20.76
C PRO A 32 16.19 16.55 19.52
N TRP A 33 15.95 15.24 19.46
CA TRP A 33 16.46 14.34 18.42
C TRP A 33 15.53 14.26 17.21
N LEU A 34 14.22 14.33 17.45
CA LEU A 34 13.20 14.19 16.41
C LEU A 34 12.44 15.48 16.12
N GLY A 35 12.65 16.60 16.81
CA GLY A 35 11.95 17.87 16.60
C GLY A 35 10.42 17.72 16.55
N LEU A 36 9.81 16.94 17.45
CA LEU A 36 8.40 16.56 17.41
C LEU A 36 7.45 17.76 17.52
N GLY A 37 7.89 18.84 18.18
CA GLY A 37 7.18 20.12 18.27
C GLY A 37 7.66 21.22 17.29
N SER A 38 8.74 20.97 16.55
CA SER A 38 9.34 21.97 15.66
C SER A 38 8.56 22.12 14.35
N GLN A 39 8.47 23.34 13.83
CA GLN A 39 7.92 23.55 12.49
C GLN A 39 8.85 22.91 11.44
N PRO A 40 8.33 22.49 10.27
CA PRO A 40 9.13 21.88 9.21
C PRO A 40 10.37 22.68 8.80
N LYS A 41 10.30 24.01 8.90
CA LYS A 41 11.39 24.93 8.51
C LYS A 41 12.56 24.97 9.48
N ASP A 42 12.33 24.55 10.73
CA ASP A 42 13.31 24.65 11.82
C ASP A 42 14.03 23.31 12.07
N LEU A 43 13.71 22.28 11.28
CA LEU A 43 14.31 20.96 11.42
C LEU A 43 15.75 20.96 10.93
N THR A 44 16.65 20.49 11.79
CA THR A 44 18.06 20.33 11.42
C THR A 44 18.26 19.13 10.50
N PHE A 45 19.35 19.14 9.72
CA PHE A 45 19.73 18.00 8.89
C PHE A 45 19.80 16.68 9.68
N LEU A 46 20.29 16.74 10.93
CA LEU A 46 20.39 15.57 11.81
C LEU A 46 18.99 15.04 12.20
N GLN A 47 18.07 15.94 12.57
CA GLN A 47 16.70 15.57 12.93
C GLN A 47 15.96 14.92 11.75
N ILE A 48 16.09 15.48 10.54
CA ILE A 48 15.49 14.91 9.32
C ILE A 48 16.08 13.54 9.01
N SER A 49 17.41 13.41 9.10
CA SER A 49 18.10 12.13 8.85
C SER A 49 17.66 11.05 9.83
N LEU A 50 17.55 11.37 11.12
CA LEU A 50 17.12 10.42 12.13
C LEU A 50 15.66 9.99 11.94
N ARG A 51 14.77 10.95 11.64
CA ARG A 51 13.38 10.64 11.24
C ARG A 51 13.33 9.72 10.03
N GLY A 52 14.15 9.99 9.01
CA GLY A 52 14.26 9.16 7.82
C GLY A 52 14.64 7.70 8.14
N ILE A 53 15.65 7.50 8.99
CA ILE A 53 16.08 6.17 9.42
C ILE A 53 14.96 5.44 10.19
N ILE A 54 14.31 6.11 11.13
CA ILE A 54 13.21 5.50 11.92
C ILE A 54 12.04 5.16 11.01
N VAL A 55 11.64 6.07 10.12
CA VAL A 55 10.55 5.83 9.17
C VAL A 55 10.90 4.67 8.23
N PHE A 56 12.13 4.57 7.75
CA PHE A 56 12.58 3.46 6.93
C PHE A 56 12.45 2.11 7.67
N LEU A 57 12.95 2.03 8.90
CA LEU A 57 12.86 0.82 9.72
C LEU A 57 11.40 0.47 10.05
N ALA A 58 10.58 1.47 10.39
CA ALA A 58 9.14 1.29 10.63
C ALA A 58 8.43 0.78 9.37
N THR A 59 8.74 1.34 8.20
CA THR A 59 8.19 0.91 6.91
C THR A 59 8.59 -0.53 6.63
N LEU A 60 9.86 -0.89 6.83
CA LEU A 60 10.35 -2.25 6.66
C LEU A 60 9.63 -3.23 7.59
N ALA A 61 9.38 -2.85 8.84
CA ALA A 61 8.59 -3.64 9.78
C ALA A 61 7.12 -3.80 9.34
N MET A 62 6.46 -2.70 8.94
CA MET A 62 5.09 -2.73 8.41
C MET A 62 4.96 -3.65 7.20
N ILE A 63 5.91 -3.53 6.26
CA ILE A 63 5.99 -4.36 5.07
C ILE A 63 6.20 -5.83 5.42
N ARG A 64 7.06 -6.13 6.40
CA ARG A 64 7.30 -7.50 6.89
C ARG A 64 6.02 -8.12 7.45
N ILE A 65 5.22 -7.33 8.15
CA ILE A 65 3.89 -7.72 8.67
C ILE A 65 2.88 -7.87 7.52
N GLY A 66 3.03 -7.13 6.42
CA GLY A 66 2.13 -7.10 5.26
C GLY A 66 2.09 -8.36 4.36
N HIS A 67 2.81 -9.43 4.68
CA HIS A 67 3.06 -10.64 3.85
C HIS A 67 3.94 -10.44 2.60
N LYS A 68 4.88 -11.39 2.41
CA LYS A 68 5.88 -11.44 1.32
C LYS A 68 5.31 -11.38 -0.12
N ARG A 69 4.02 -11.67 -0.31
CA ARG A 69 3.37 -11.77 -1.64
C ARG A 69 2.91 -10.42 -2.20
N SER A 70 2.63 -9.41 -1.36
CA SER A 70 2.12 -8.10 -1.81
C SER A 70 3.20 -7.26 -2.52
N LEU A 71 4.47 -7.43 -2.14
CA LEU A 71 5.59 -6.64 -2.69
C LEU A 71 6.18 -7.20 -3.99
N ALA A 72 5.97 -8.49 -4.30
CA ALA A 72 6.55 -9.13 -5.48
C ALA A 72 5.84 -8.77 -6.81
N ARG A 73 4.94 -7.76 -6.75
CA ARG A 73 4.07 -7.23 -7.81
C ARG A 73 2.99 -8.20 -8.32
N LYS A 74 1.91 -7.57 -8.81
CA LYS A 74 1.03 -7.94 -9.94
C LYS A 74 -0.42 -7.44 -9.77
N THR A 75 -0.73 -6.50 -8.87
CA THR A 75 -2.08 -5.91 -8.86
C THR A 75 -2.04 -4.39 -8.63
N ALA A 76 -2.96 -3.67 -9.28
CA ALA A 76 -3.13 -2.22 -9.09
C ALA A 76 -3.41 -1.85 -7.63
N PHE A 77 -4.09 -2.75 -6.88
CA PHE A 77 -4.38 -2.57 -5.46
C PHE A 77 -3.11 -2.43 -4.60
N ASP A 78 -2.11 -3.29 -4.81
CA ASP A 78 -0.83 -3.21 -4.08
C ASP A 78 -0.06 -1.93 -4.45
N ALA A 79 -0.15 -1.50 -5.73
CA ALA A 79 0.50 -0.26 -6.18
C ALA A 79 -0.09 0.98 -5.51
N VAL A 80 -1.42 1.05 -5.38
CA VAL A 80 -2.11 2.15 -4.68
C VAL A 80 -1.67 2.23 -3.21
N LEU A 81 -1.53 1.09 -2.53
CA LEU A 81 -1.03 1.06 -1.15
C LEU A 81 0.35 1.70 -1.06
N ILE A 82 1.29 1.31 -1.94
CA ILE A 82 2.67 1.82 -1.91
C ILE A 82 2.69 3.34 -2.09
N VAL A 83 1.90 3.87 -3.04
CA VAL A 83 1.81 5.31 -3.31
C VAL A 83 1.26 6.07 -2.09
N ILE A 84 0.16 5.59 -1.51
CA ILE A 84 -0.45 6.23 -0.34
C ILE A 84 0.50 6.16 0.86
N LEU A 85 1.09 4.99 1.12
CA LEU A 85 2.01 4.77 2.24
C LEU A 85 3.26 5.66 2.12
N ALA A 86 3.85 5.75 0.93
CA ALA A 86 4.98 6.63 0.66
C ALA A 86 4.61 8.11 0.87
N SER A 87 3.44 8.54 0.37
CA SER A 87 2.95 9.92 0.55
C SER A 87 2.75 10.27 2.03
N VAL A 88 2.13 9.37 2.80
CA VAL A 88 1.86 9.57 4.23
C VAL A 88 3.18 9.61 5.01
N LEU A 89 4.06 8.64 4.81
CA LEU A 89 5.32 8.54 5.55
C LEU A 89 6.32 9.64 5.20
N SER A 90 6.29 10.17 3.97
CA SER A 90 7.07 11.36 3.59
C SER A 90 6.78 12.55 4.52
N ARG A 91 5.52 12.69 4.96
CA ARG A 91 5.12 13.75 5.91
C ARG A 91 5.70 13.58 7.31
N ALA A 92 5.94 12.33 7.74
CA ALA A 92 6.64 12.07 9.01
C ALA A 92 8.11 12.48 8.93
N ILE A 93 8.76 12.26 7.77
CA ILE A 93 10.17 12.61 7.56
C ILE A 93 10.35 14.14 7.54
N ASN A 94 9.57 14.85 6.72
CA ASN A 94 9.70 16.29 6.55
C ASN A 94 9.02 17.12 7.66
N GLY A 95 8.31 16.48 8.59
CA GLY A 95 7.65 17.15 9.72
C GLY A 95 6.39 17.92 9.43
N SER A 96 5.84 17.81 8.22
CA SER A 96 4.56 18.44 7.87
C SER A 96 3.35 17.80 8.57
N SER A 97 3.53 16.69 9.28
CA SER A 97 2.51 16.05 10.10
C SER A 97 3.13 15.45 11.37
N ALA A 98 2.29 15.27 12.40
CA ALA A 98 2.74 14.70 13.67
C ALA A 98 3.34 13.30 13.47
N PHE A 99 4.59 13.12 13.94
CA PHE A 99 5.41 11.94 13.64
C PHE A 99 4.74 10.62 14.04
N PHE A 100 4.38 10.46 15.32
CA PHE A 100 3.77 9.22 15.83
C PHE A 100 2.37 8.97 15.27
N ALA A 101 1.56 10.02 15.09
CA ALA A 101 0.23 9.89 14.50
C ALA A 101 0.33 9.44 13.03
N THR A 102 1.31 9.94 12.29
CA THR A 102 1.56 9.55 10.89
C THR A 102 2.02 8.10 10.81
N ILE A 103 2.96 7.68 11.66
CA ILE A 103 3.39 6.27 11.73
C ILE A 103 2.22 5.37 12.13
N GLY A 104 1.45 5.73 13.17
CA GLY A 104 0.28 4.97 13.60
C GLY A 104 -0.78 4.85 12.51
N GLY A 105 -1.08 5.95 11.80
CA GLY A 105 -1.99 5.96 10.66
C GLY A 105 -1.51 5.05 9.52
N SER A 106 -0.21 5.07 9.21
CA SER A 106 0.40 4.16 8.24
C SER A 106 0.26 2.68 8.64
N VAL A 107 0.40 2.35 9.93
CA VAL A 107 0.11 0.98 10.41
C VAL A 107 -1.34 0.60 10.14
N VAL A 108 -2.29 1.49 10.45
CA VAL A 108 -3.72 1.22 10.19
C VAL A 108 -3.98 0.99 8.70
N ILE A 109 -3.40 1.80 7.81
CA ILE A 109 -3.53 1.63 6.36
C ILE A 109 -3.05 0.23 5.93
N VAL A 110 -1.88 -0.20 6.43
CA VAL A 110 -1.33 -1.54 6.13
C VAL A 110 -2.22 -2.66 6.68
N LEU A 111 -2.79 -2.48 7.88
CA LEU A 111 -3.71 -3.46 8.46
C LEU A 111 -5.03 -3.56 7.68
N VAL A 112 -5.59 -2.43 7.23
CA VAL A 112 -6.80 -2.40 6.39
C VAL A 112 -6.52 -3.07 5.05
N HIS A 113 -5.37 -2.76 4.43
CA HIS A 113 -4.96 -3.44 3.19
C HIS A 113 -4.86 -4.96 3.39
N ARG A 114 -4.24 -5.40 4.50
CA ARG A 114 -4.17 -6.82 4.87
C ARG A 114 -5.55 -7.43 5.09
N LEU A 115 -6.47 -6.71 5.73
CA LEU A 115 -7.86 -7.15 5.92
C LEU A 115 -8.56 -7.33 4.58
N PHE A 116 -8.44 -6.37 3.66
CA PHE A 116 -9.02 -6.49 2.32
C PHE A 116 -8.41 -7.63 1.53
N ALA A 117 -7.10 -7.87 1.63
CA ALA A 117 -6.46 -9.03 1.03
C ALA A 117 -6.99 -10.35 1.61
N PHE A 118 -7.24 -10.41 2.92
CA PHE A 118 -7.83 -11.57 3.58
C PHE A 118 -9.29 -11.81 3.16
N ILE A 119 -10.08 -10.76 3.04
CA ILE A 119 -11.47 -10.84 2.54
C ILE A 119 -11.48 -11.28 1.08
N ALA A 120 -10.60 -10.71 0.25
CA ALA A 120 -10.44 -11.08 -1.16
C ALA A 120 -10.02 -12.53 -1.36
N TYR A 121 -9.32 -13.12 -0.38
CA TYR A 121 -8.99 -14.54 -0.39
C TYR A 121 -10.21 -15.44 -0.12
N HIS A 122 -11.10 -15.03 0.79
CA HIS A 122 -12.31 -15.80 1.12
C HIS A 122 -13.49 -15.54 0.19
N SER A 123 -13.58 -14.36 -0.40
CA SER A 123 -14.67 -13.95 -1.30
C SER A 123 -14.16 -13.78 -2.71
N HIS A 124 -14.55 -14.70 -3.60
CA HIS A 124 -14.20 -14.64 -5.02
C HIS A 124 -14.68 -13.34 -5.67
N TRP A 125 -15.91 -12.89 -5.36
CA TRP A 125 -16.45 -11.64 -5.90
C TRP A 125 -15.63 -10.42 -5.46
N PHE A 126 -15.26 -10.34 -4.17
CA PHE A 126 -14.45 -9.24 -3.65
C PHE A 126 -13.02 -9.28 -4.23
N GLY A 127 -12.46 -10.48 -4.40
CA GLY A 127 -11.18 -10.67 -5.08
C GLY A 127 -11.20 -10.20 -6.53
N CYS A 128 -12.28 -10.49 -7.28
CA CYS A 128 -12.47 -10.01 -8.64
C CYS A 128 -12.68 -8.49 -8.70
N LEU A 129 -13.42 -7.90 -7.76
CA LEU A 129 -13.60 -6.45 -7.68
C LEU A 129 -12.27 -5.73 -7.45
N LEU A 130 -11.44 -6.26 -6.56
CA LEU A 130 -10.22 -5.60 -6.11
C LEU A 130 -9.02 -5.83 -7.05
N LYS A 131 -8.91 -7.04 -7.60
CA LYS A 131 -7.74 -7.49 -8.38
C LYS A 131 -8.09 -7.83 -9.83
N GLY A 132 -9.34 -7.72 -10.24
CA GLY A 132 -9.78 -8.18 -11.55
C GLY A 132 -9.84 -9.70 -11.69
N ARG A 133 -10.12 -10.15 -12.91
CA ARG A 133 -10.11 -11.56 -13.30
C ARG A 133 -9.23 -11.72 -14.53
N PRO A 134 -8.47 -12.82 -14.65
CA PRO A 134 -7.76 -13.08 -15.88
C PRO A 134 -8.76 -13.35 -17.00
N GLU A 135 -8.52 -12.80 -18.18
CA GLU A 135 -9.41 -12.96 -19.34
C GLU A 135 -8.62 -13.44 -20.57
N VAL A 136 -9.18 -14.41 -21.29
CA VAL A 136 -8.54 -15.00 -22.48
C VAL A 136 -8.70 -14.04 -23.65
N ILE A 137 -7.57 -13.66 -24.25
CA ILE A 137 -7.51 -12.79 -25.44
C ILE A 137 -7.06 -13.54 -26.70
N VAL A 138 -6.38 -14.68 -26.55
CA VAL A 138 -6.05 -15.57 -27.67
C VAL A 138 -6.39 -17.00 -27.29
N GLU A 139 -7.06 -17.72 -28.18
CA GLU A 139 -7.34 -19.14 -28.03
C GLU A 139 -7.04 -19.90 -29.32
N ASN A 140 -6.11 -20.83 -29.24
CA ASN A 140 -5.61 -21.66 -30.33
C ASN A 140 -5.19 -20.86 -31.58
N GLY A 141 -4.58 -19.69 -31.39
CA GLY A 141 -4.12 -18.78 -32.45
C GLY A 141 -5.19 -17.82 -32.95
N ASN A 142 -6.42 -17.88 -32.43
CA ASN A 142 -7.48 -16.95 -32.79
C ASN A 142 -7.58 -15.82 -31.76
N LEU A 143 -7.59 -14.58 -32.25
CA LEU A 143 -7.78 -13.39 -31.42
C LEU A 143 -9.24 -13.25 -30.98
N ILE A 144 -9.45 -13.04 -29.68
CA ILE A 144 -10.77 -12.76 -29.10
C ILE A 144 -10.93 -11.25 -28.99
N LEU A 145 -11.20 -10.60 -30.13
CA LEU A 145 -11.27 -9.13 -30.25
C LEU A 145 -12.24 -8.49 -29.25
N ALA A 146 -13.33 -9.16 -28.88
CA ALA A 146 -14.27 -8.65 -27.88
C ALA A 146 -13.62 -8.50 -26.49
N THR A 147 -12.79 -9.48 -26.09
CA THR A 147 -12.05 -9.42 -24.83
C THR A 147 -10.93 -8.40 -24.90
N MET A 148 -10.20 -8.35 -26.01
CA MET A 148 -9.14 -7.36 -26.23
C MET A 148 -9.69 -5.92 -26.14
N ARG A 149 -10.81 -5.62 -26.81
CA ARG A 149 -11.48 -4.32 -26.72
C ARG A 149 -11.91 -3.97 -25.30
N ARG A 150 -12.46 -4.93 -24.54
CA ARG A 150 -12.86 -4.72 -23.14
C ARG A 150 -11.69 -4.45 -22.20
N ASN A 151 -10.50 -4.95 -22.53
CA ASN A 151 -9.28 -4.73 -21.76
C ASN A 151 -8.39 -3.62 -22.35
N HIS A 152 -8.86 -2.90 -23.37
CA HIS A 152 -8.12 -1.84 -24.06
C HIS A 152 -6.75 -2.29 -24.61
N ILE A 153 -6.67 -3.53 -25.08
CA ILE A 153 -5.47 -4.11 -25.70
C ILE A 153 -5.65 -4.08 -27.20
N SER A 154 -4.74 -3.43 -27.91
CA SER A 154 -4.66 -3.46 -29.37
C SER A 154 -3.91 -4.69 -29.86
N GLU A 155 -4.02 -4.99 -31.16
CA GLU A 155 -3.23 -6.05 -31.78
C GLU A 155 -1.73 -5.76 -31.70
N HIS A 156 -1.33 -4.48 -31.80
CA HIS A 156 0.07 -4.08 -31.64
C HIS A 156 0.61 -4.29 -30.23
N ASP A 157 -0.19 -4.04 -29.20
CA ASP A 157 0.20 -4.30 -27.81
C ASP A 157 0.42 -5.81 -27.60
N LEU A 158 -0.49 -6.63 -28.14
CA LEU A 158 -0.37 -8.10 -28.08
C LEU A 158 0.88 -8.59 -28.83
N GLU A 159 1.16 -8.05 -30.03
CA GLU A 159 2.35 -8.39 -30.81
C GLU A 159 3.65 -7.94 -30.12
N GLU A 160 3.63 -6.80 -29.44
CA GLU A 160 4.76 -6.34 -28.62
C GLU A 160 5.03 -7.30 -27.47
N ASP A 161 4.02 -7.62 -26.66
CA ASP A 161 4.12 -8.57 -25.55
C ASP A 161 4.52 -9.98 -26.03
N LEU A 162 4.02 -10.40 -27.21
CA LEU A 162 4.38 -11.69 -27.80
C LEU A 162 5.90 -11.75 -28.15
N ARG A 163 6.48 -10.64 -28.61
CA ARG A 163 7.92 -10.56 -28.89
C ARG A 163 8.76 -10.47 -27.62
N LEU A 164 8.34 -9.63 -26.66
CA LEU A 164 9.11 -9.37 -25.44
C LEU A 164 9.07 -10.53 -24.45
N ASP A 165 7.89 -11.13 -24.24
CA ASP A 165 7.68 -12.12 -23.17
C ASP A 165 7.61 -13.57 -23.67
N ALA A 166 7.13 -13.80 -24.90
CA ALA A 166 7.01 -15.16 -25.46
C ALA A 166 8.13 -15.52 -26.45
N GLU A 167 8.95 -14.55 -26.87
CA GLU A 167 9.99 -14.67 -27.90
C GLU A 167 9.41 -15.26 -29.20
N MET A 168 8.25 -14.75 -29.62
CA MET A 168 7.56 -15.17 -30.85
C MET A 168 7.11 -13.98 -31.69
N GLU A 169 6.93 -14.24 -32.98
CA GLU A 169 6.34 -13.28 -33.93
C GLU A 169 4.95 -13.69 -34.42
N ASP A 170 4.59 -14.98 -34.30
CA ASP A 170 3.37 -15.53 -34.88
C ASP A 170 2.39 -15.99 -33.80
N VAL A 171 1.26 -15.28 -33.71
CA VAL A 171 0.17 -15.58 -32.76
C VAL A 171 -0.43 -16.97 -33.01
N SER A 172 -0.32 -17.52 -34.21
CA SER A 172 -0.84 -18.85 -34.56
C SER A 172 -0.20 -19.96 -33.73
N LYS A 173 1.01 -19.74 -33.21
CA LYS A 173 1.76 -20.65 -32.34
C LYS A 173 1.32 -20.56 -30.86
N VAL A 174 0.41 -19.65 -30.52
CA VAL A 174 -0.13 -19.49 -29.17
C VAL A 174 -1.31 -20.41 -28.96
N LYS A 175 -1.25 -21.26 -27.92
CA LYS A 175 -2.36 -22.10 -27.48
C LYS A 175 -3.37 -21.26 -26.71
N VAL A 176 -2.91 -20.48 -25.74
CA VAL A 176 -3.76 -19.56 -24.96
C VAL A 176 -2.93 -18.34 -24.58
N ALA A 177 -3.50 -17.14 -24.73
CA ALA A 177 -3.00 -15.94 -24.08
C ALA A 177 -4.06 -15.32 -23.17
N ARG A 178 -3.65 -14.86 -21.98
CA ARG A 178 -4.54 -14.26 -20.99
C ARG A 178 -4.00 -12.93 -20.51
N VAL A 179 -4.88 -11.94 -20.38
CA VAL A 179 -4.60 -10.74 -19.60
C VAL A 179 -4.68 -11.13 -18.14
N GLU A 180 -3.59 -10.99 -17.40
CA GLU A 180 -3.53 -11.30 -15.98
C GLU A 180 -4.09 -10.14 -15.13
N ARG A 181 -4.26 -10.40 -13.83
CA ARG A 181 -4.69 -9.38 -12.85
C ARG A 181 -3.75 -8.17 -12.74
N SER A 182 -2.51 -8.29 -13.24
CA SER A 182 -1.54 -7.21 -13.34
C SER A 182 -1.78 -6.28 -14.52
N GLY A 183 -2.50 -6.75 -15.55
CA GLY A 183 -2.50 -6.15 -16.88
C GLY A 183 -1.52 -6.81 -17.84
N ASP A 184 -0.51 -7.54 -17.33
CA ASP A 184 0.44 -8.27 -18.20
C ASP A 184 -0.26 -9.39 -18.98
N ILE A 185 0.26 -9.71 -20.16
CA ILE A 185 -0.23 -10.85 -20.95
C ILE A 185 0.62 -12.09 -20.65
N SER A 186 -0.03 -13.19 -20.28
CA SER A 186 0.62 -14.51 -20.16
C SER A 186 0.36 -15.33 -21.42
N PHE A 187 1.39 -16.06 -21.89
CA PHE A 187 1.32 -16.87 -23.10
C PHE A 187 1.60 -18.35 -22.81
N ILE A 188 0.81 -19.24 -23.40
CA ILE A 188 1.03 -20.68 -23.42
C ILE A 188 1.22 -21.10 -24.89
N LYS A 189 2.36 -21.70 -25.20
CA LYS A 189 2.75 -22.14 -26.56
C LYS A 189 1.96 -23.39 -26.96
N LYS A 190 1.67 -23.56 -28.26
CA LYS A 190 1.25 -24.86 -28.80
C LYS A 190 2.46 -25.82 -28.76
N GLU A 191 2.20 -27.10 -28.51
CA GLU A 191 3.20 -28.17 -28.64
C GLU A 191 3.61 -28.36 -30.10
#